data_AF-A0A1U7Z742-F1
#
_entry.id   AF-A0A1U7Z742-F1
#
_cell.length_a   1.000
_cell.length_b   1.000
_cell.length_c   1.000
_cell.angle_alpha   90.00
_cell.angle_beta   90.00
_cell.angle_gamma   90.00
#
_symmetry.space_group_name_H-M   'P 1'
#
loop_
_entity.id
_entity.type
_entity.pdbx_description
1 polymer ?
#
loop_
_entity_poly.entity_id
_entity_poly.type
_entity_poly.pdbx_seq_one_letter_code
_entity_poly.pdbx_strand_id
1 'polypeptide(L)'
;MAARPVVVLLSLLLFALVVRSQAGGIAVYWGQDGGEGSLADTCATGNYQFVNIAFLVAFGDGKTPQLNLAGHCDPTSNGCTGLSSDIKACQSQSIKVLLSLGGSNGRNSLSSADDAQQVANYLWNNFLGGQSDLRPLGDAVLDGIDFDIEDGTNQHWDELAKALNGFGSKVY
;
A
#
# COMPACT_ATOMS: atom_id res chain seq x y z
N MET A 1 46.31 -35.40 12.18
CA MET A 1 45.29 -35.30 11.11
C MET A 1 45.17 -33.85 10.71
N ALA A 2 45.81 -33.45 9.61
CA ALA A 2 45.63 -32.11 9.05
C ALA A 2 44.38 -32.14 8.17
N ALA A 3 43.34 -31.40 8.54
CA ALA A 3 42.23 -31.16 7.63
C ALA A 3 42.81 -30.51 6.37
N ARG A 4 42.68 -31.18 5.21
CA ARG A 4 43.24 -30.73 3.95
C ARG A 4 42.67 -29.33 3.64
N PRO A 5 43.50 -28.33 3.31
CA PRO A 5 43.06 -26.94 3.08
C PRO A 5 41.92 -26.82 2.05
N VAL A 6 41.81 -27.79 1.14
CA VAL A 6 40.72 -27.95 0.19
C VAL A 6 39.35 -28.11 0.87
N VAL A 7 39.27 -28.88 1.96
CA VAL A 7 38.01 -29.12 2.70
C VAL A 7 37.56 -27.83 3.40
N VAL A 8 38.50 -27.07 3.96
CA VAL A 8 38.21 -25.78 4.61
C VAL A 8 37.72 -24.76 3.57
N LEU A 9 38.34 -24.71 2.39
CA LEU A 9 37.94 -23.81 1.31
C LEU A 9 36.54 -24.17 0.75
N LEU A 10 36.26 -25.46 0.58
CA LEU A 10 34.95 -25.92 0.10
C LEU A 10 33.83 -25.61 1.10
N SER A 11 34.10 -25.77 2.39
CA SER A 11 33.17 -25.41 3.47
C SER A 11 32.88 -23.91 3.53
N LEU A 12 33.90 -23.06 3.32
CA LEU A 12 33.73 -21.60 3.26
C LEU A 12 32.92 -21.15 2.05
N LEU A 13 33.14 -21.76 0.88
CA LEU A 13 32.35 -21.50 -0.33
C LEU A 13 30.88 -21.90 -0.15
N LEU A 14 30.62 -23.06 0.46
CA LEU A 14 29.27 -23.49 0.82
C LEU A 14 28.61 -22.53 1.81
N PHE A 15 29.35 -22.06 2.82
CA PHE A 15 28.84 -21.09 3.80
C PHE A 15 28.51 -19.74 3.14
N ALA A 16 29.35 -19.23 2.24
CA ALA A 16 29.11 -18.00 1.50
C ALA A 16 27.90 -18.09 0.56
N LEU A 17 27.61 -19.27 0.00
CA LEU A 17 26.40 -19.53 -0.81
C LEU A 17 25.13 -19.61 0.05
N VAL A 18 25.26 -19.92 1.34
CA VAL A 18 24.13 -20.00 2.30
C VAL A 18 23.82 -18.65 2.93
N VAL A 19 24.82 -17.76 3.05
CA VAL A 19 24.61 -16.38 3.51
C VAL A 19 23.95 -15.57 2.40
N ARG A 20 22.62 -15.65 2.33
CA ARG A 20 21.83 -14.69 1.55
C ARG A 20 21.86 -13.35 2.29
N SER A 21 22.43 -12.33 1.66
CA SER A 21 22.15 -10.95 2.06
C SER A 21 20.66 -10.71 1.82
N GLN A 22 19.90 -10.39 2.86
CA GLN A 22 18.55 -9.85 2.68
C GLN A 22 18.71 -8.39 2.26
N ALA A 23 18.86 -8.15 0.95
CA ALA A 23 18.67 -6.81 0.43
C ALA A 23 17.23 -6.38 0.78
N GLY A 24 17.09 -5.23 1.44
CA GLY A 24 15.78 -4.66 1.75
C GLY A 24 14.98 -4.37 0.48
N GLY A 25 13.66 -4.32 0.60
CA GLY A 25 12.79 -3.87 -0.49
C GLY A 25 12.75 -2.36 -0.62
N ILE A 26 12.57 -1.87 -1.85
CA ILE A 26 12.30 -0.45 -2.11
C ILE A 26 10.78 -0.27 -2.17
N ALA A 27 10.28 0.71 -1.41
CA ALA A 27 8.91 1.20 -1.50
C ALA A 27 8.89 2.55 -2.24
N VAL A 28 7.85 2.81 -3.03
CA VAL A 28 7.68 4.07 -3.76
C VAL A 28 6.25 4.58 -3.61
N TYR A 29 6.10 5.90 -3.52
CA TYR A 29 4.80 6.56 -3.64
C TYR A 29 4.51 6.88 -5.10
N TRP A 30 3.28 6.62 -5.53
CA TRP A 30 2.81 6.88 -6.88
C TRP A 30 1.42 7.54 -6.83
N GLY A 31 1.15 8.53 -7.68
CA GLY A 31 -0.18 9.08 -7.91
C GLY A 31 -0.30 10.59 -7.72
N GLN A 32 0.78 11.31 -7.40
CA GLN A 32 0.74 12.75 -7.13
C GLN A 32 1.33 13.62 -8.26
N ASP A 33 1.80 13.01 -9.36
CA ASP A 33 2.20 13.73 -10.57
C ASP A 33 1.74 12.96 -11.82
N GLY A 34 0.85 13.55 -12.62
CA GLY A 34 0.37 12.92 -13.86
C GLY A 34 1.48 12.65 -14.89
N GLY A 35 2.67 13.24 -14.73
CA GLY A 35 3.86 12.99 -15.54
C GLY A 35 4.74 11.82 -15.06
N GLU A 36 4.43 11.16 -13.95
CA GLU A 36 5.28 10.11 -13.35
C GLU A 36 5.19 8.74 -14.03
N GLY A 37 4.36 8.61 -15.06
CA GLY A 37 4.09 7.35 -15.76
C GLY A 37 2.94 6.56 -15.16
N SER A 38 2.51 5.50 -15.85
CA SER A 38 1.43 4.64 -15.35
C SER A 38 1.89 3.79 -14.16
N LEU A 39 0.95 3.34 -13.33
CA LEU A 39 1.23 2.42 -12.23
C LEU A 39 1.85 1.11 -12.76
N ALA A 40 1.38 0.62 -13.90
CA ALA A 40 1.95 -0.55 -14.57
C ALA A 40 3.42 -0.33 -14.97
N ASP A 41 3.76 0.83 -15.53
CA ASP A 41 5.15 1.18 -15.91
C ASP A 41 6.05 1.27 -14.67
N THR A 42 5.58 1.89 -13.59
CA THR A 42 6.30 1.95 -12.30
C THR A 42 6.65 0.56 -11.81
N CYS A 43 5.69 -0.37 -11.83
CA CYS A 43 5.90 -1.76 -11.43
C CYS A 43 6.82 -2.53 -12.38
N ALA A 44 6.70 -2.30 -13.70
CA ALA A 44 7.52 -2.95 -14.71
C ALA A 44 9.01 -2.54 -14.67
N THR A 45 9.37 -1.50 -13.92
CA THR A 45 10.79 -1.14 -13.70
C THR A 45 11.59 -2.24 -13.01
N GLY A 46 10.92 -3.11 -12.22
CA GLY A 46 11.57 -4.14 -11.41
C GLY A 46 12.33 -3.61 -10.20
N ASN A 47 12.20 -2.32 -9.88
CA ASN A 47 12.94 -1.68 -8.79
C ASN A 47 12.23 -1.79 -7.43
N TYR A 48 10.92 -1.99 -7.41
CA TYR A 48 10.09 -1.82 -6.22
C TYR A 48 9.50 -3.15 -5.73
N GLN A 49 9.42 -3.30 -4.41
CA GLN A 49 8.67 -4.38 -3.76
C GLN A 49 7.31 -3.89 -3.24
N PHE A 50 7.18 -2.58 -3.01
CA PHE A 50 5.96 -1.93 -2.53
C PHE A 50 5.67 -0.67 -3.34
N VAL A 51 4.39 -0.44 -3.64
CA VAL A 51 3.90 0.81 -4.23
C VAL A 51 2.76 1.32 -3.35
N ASN A 52 2.89 2.54 -2.85
CA ASN A 52 1.88 3.25 -2.08
C ASN A 52 1.12 4.18 -3.04
N ILE A 53 -0.13 3.86 -3.33
CA ILE A 53 -1.02 4.71 -4.12
C ILE A 53 -1.42 5.90 -3.25
N ALA A 54 -0.99 7.09 -3.64
CA ALA A 54 -1.12 8.33 -2.89
C ALA A 54 -2.11 9.27 -3.60
N PHE A 55 -3.19 9.73 -2.97
CA PHE A 55 -3.62 9.51 -1.58
C PHE A 55 -5.14 9.48 -1.43
N LEU A 56 -5.63 8.81 -0.37
CA LEU A 56 -6.93 9.17 0.21
C LEU A 56 -6.74 10.42 1.08
N VAL A 57 -7.05 11.58 0.50
CA VAL A 57 -6.72 12.90 1.06
C VAL A 57 -7.75 13.43 2.06
N ALA A 58 -8.97 12.91 2.02
CA ALA A 58 -10.02 13.26 2.98
C ALA A 58 -10.68 11.99 3.51
N PHE A 59 -10.86 11.88 4.82
CA PHE A 59 -11.63 10.85 5.53
C PHE A 59 -11.78 11.23 7.02
N GLY A 60 -12.61 10.47 7.75
CA GLY A 60 -12.86 10.69 9.18
C GLY A 60 -13.64 11.96 9.48
N ASP A 61 -14.05 12.12 10.74
CA ASP A 61 -14.79 13.27 11.26
C ASP A 61 -16.04 13.62 10.44
N GLY A 62 -16.77 12.58 9.98
CA GLY A 62 -17.97 12.72 9.16
C GLY A 62 -17.75 13.20 7.72
N LYS A 63 -16.49 13.34 7.27
CA LYS A 63 -16.18 13.71 5.88
C LYS A 63 -16.48 12.56 4.92
N THR A 64 -16.98 12.90 3.74
CA THR A 64 -17.02 11.96 2.62
C THR A 64 -15.58 11.67 2.18
N PRO A 65 -15.15 10.39 2.13
CA PRO A 65 -13.79 10.09 1.74
C PRO A 65 -13.47 10.52 0.30
N GLN A 66 -12.28 11.09 0.07
CA GLN A 66 -11.86 11.56 -1.24
C GLN A 66 -10.49 11.01 -1.61
N LEU A 67 -10.44 10.33 -2.74
CA LEU A 67 -9.20 9.92 -3.41
C LEU A 67 -8.73 11.09 -4.29
N ASN A 68 -7.42 11.36 -4.31
CA ASN A 68 -6.82 12.29 -5.24
C ASN A 68 -5.59 11.64 -5.86
N LEU A 69 -5.60 11.48 -7.19
CA LEU A 69 -4.49 10.92 -7.98
C LEU A 69 -3.96 11.95 -8.99
N ALA A 70 -3.93 13.22 -8.58
CA ALA A 70 -3.47 14.35 -9.39
C ALA A 70 -4.02 14.32 -10.83
N GLY A 71 -3.13 14.18 -11.81
CA GLY A 71 -3.46 14.18 -13.23
C GLY A 71 -3.77 12.80 -13.83
N HIS A 72 -3.73 11.71 -13.07
CA HIS A 72 -3.86 10.35 -13.61
C HIS A 72 -5.31 10.00 -13.99
N CYS A 73 -6.26 10.36 -13.15
CA CYS A 73 -7.68 10.07 -13.36
C CYS A 73 -8.57 10.88 -12.42
N ASP A 74 -9.86 10.99 -12.74
CA ASP A 74 -10.86 11.62 -11.88
C ASP A 74 -11.70 10.56 -11.14
N PRO A 75 -11.55 10.42 -9.81
CA PRO A 75 -12.32 9.45 -9.03
C PRO A 75 -13.79 9.88 -8.85
N THR A 76 -14.12 11.17 -8.96
CA THR A 76 -15.49 11.67 -8.79
C THR A 76 -16.42 11.23 -9.92
N SER A 77 -15.86 10.93 -11.09
CA SER A 77 -16.58 10.41 -12.25
C SER A 77 -16.40 8.89 -12.46
N ASN A 78 -15.90 8.15 -11.45
CA ASN A 78 -15.46 6.75 -11.57
C ASN A 78 -14.36 6.53 -12.64
N GLY A 79 -13.63 7.58 -13.04
CA GLY A 79 -12.59 7.53 -14.08
C GLY A 79 -11.35 6.75 -13.67
N CYS A 80 -11.16 6.50 -12.37
CA CYS A 80 -10.01 5.77 -11.83
C CYS A 80 -10.19 4.23 -11.80
N THR A 81 -11.36 3.71 -12.18
CA THR A 81 -11.64 2.26 -12.14
C THR A 81 -10.73 1.43 -13.05
N GLY A 82 -10.18 2.05 -14.10
CA GLY A 82 -9.19 1.43 -14.98
C GLY A 82 -7.89 1.02 -14.28
N LEU A 83 -7.52 1.66 -13.17
CA LEU A 83 -6.30 1.32 -12.41
C LEU A 83 -6.31 -0.11 -11.85
N SER A 84 -7.48 -0.77 -11.79
CA SER A 84 -7.58 -2.18 -11.40
C SER A 84 -6.65 -3.09 -12.22
N SER A 85 -6.51 -2.84 -13.53
CA SER A 85 -5.60 -3.64 -14.37
C SER A 85 -4.15 -3.48 -13.96
N ASP A 86 -3.76 -2.25 -13.65
CA ASP A 86 -2.38 -1.90 -13.33
C ASP A 86 -2.00 -2.44 -11.94
N ILE A 87 -2.91 -2.32 -10.96
CA ILE A 87 -2.77 -2.93 -9.64
C ILE A 87 -2.54 -4.43 -9.77
N LYS A 88 -3.38 -5.13 -10.54
CA LYS A 88 -3.24 -6.58 -10.79
C LYS A 88 -1.93 -6.90 -11.51
N ALA A 89 -1.48 -6.05 -12.44
CA ALA A 89 -0.20 -6.21 -13.12
C ALA A 89 0.98 -6.12 -12.14
N CYS A 90 0.98 -5.16 -11.21
CA CYS A 90 1.95 -5.06 -10.12
C CYS A 90 1.92 -6.31 -9.24
N GLN A 91 0.74 -6.72 -8.77
CA GLN A 91 0.57 -7.87 -7.89
C GLN A 91 1.03 -9.18 -8.54
N SER A 92 0.83 -9.35 -9.85
CA SER A 92 1.34 -10.52 -10.59
C SER A 92 2.87 -10.59 -10.65
N GLN A 93 3.55 -9.46 -10.43
CA GLN A 93 5.00 -9.35 -10.29
C GLN A 93 5.46 -9.47 -8.82
N SER A 94 4.57 -9.87 -7.92
CA SER A 94 4.81 -9.96 -6.47
C SER A 94 5.12 -8.61 -5.80
N ILE A 95 4.70 -7.51 -6.41
CA ILE A 95 4.77 -6.16 -5.83
C ILE A 95 3.52 -5.94 -4.99
N LYS A 96 3.70 -5.45 -3.77
CA LYS A 96 2.60 -5.10 -2.86
C LYS A 96 2.07 -3.72 -3.18
N VAL A 97 0.76 -3.59 -3.34
CA VAL A 97 0.13 -2.31 -3.66
C VAL A 97 -0.78 -1.90 -2.52
N LEU A 98 -0.44 -0.79 -1.86
CA LEU A 98 -1.15 -0.25 -0.70
C LEU A 98 -1.85 1.05 -1.08
N LEU A 99 -2.95 1.37 -0.40
CA LEU A 99 -3.53 2.72 -0.43
C LEU A 99 -2.92 3.54 0.71
N SER A 100 -2.37 4.70 0.40
CA SER A 100 -1.86 5.63 1.40
C SER A 100 -2.93 6.62 1.85
N LEU A 101 -3.08 6.75 3.17
CA LEU A 101 -3.97 7.69 3.84
C LEU A 101 -3.22 8.96 4.20
N GLY A 102 -3.80 10.14 3.91
CA GLY A 102 -3.27 11.41 4.38
C GLY A 102 -2.51 12.19 3.32
N GLY A 103 -1.21 12.41 3.56
CA GLY A 103 -0.36 13.33 2.83
C GLY A 103 -0.55 14.81 3.21
N SER A 104 0.40 15.66 2.81
CA SER A 104 0.57 17.06 3.25
C SER A 104 -0.65 17.99 3.18
N ASN A 105 -1.67 17.68 2.38
CA ASN A 105 -2.84 18.53 2.17
C ASN A 105 -4.12 17.99 2.84
N GLY A 106 -4.07 16.81 3.45
CA GLY A 106 -5.21 16.16 4.08
C GLY A 106 -5.24 16.43 5.58
N ARG A 107 -6.00 17.43 6.03
CA ARG A 107 -6.32 17.61 7.46
C ARG A 107 -7.27 16.51 7.93
N ASN A 108 -6.76 15.30 8.03
CA ASN A 108 -7.50 14.12 8.43
C ASN A 108 -7.41 13.96 9.95
N SER A 109 -8.53 13.58 10.53
CA SER A 109 -8.64 13.35 11.96
C SER A 109 -9.71 12.31 12.18
N LEU A 110 -9.49 11.47 13.19
CA LEU A 110 -10.50 10.55 13.68
C LEU A 110 -11.09 11.16 14.96
N SER A 111 -12.40 11.33 15.01
CA SER A 111 -13.08 12.03 16.11
C SER A 111 -13.43 11.12 17.29
N SER A 112 -13.43 9.80 17.07
CA SER A 112 -13.72 8.77 18.07
C SER A 112 -13.28 7.39 17.60
N ALA A 113 -13.32 6.40 18.50
CA ALA A 113 -13.14 4.99 18.14
C ALA A 113 -14.22 4.49 17.16
N ASP A 114 -15.46 4.99 17.25
CA ASP A 114 -16.53 4.66 16.31
C ASP A 114 -16.27 5.24 14.92
N ASP A 115 -15.68 6.44 14.85
CA ASP A 115 -15.24 7.06 13.60
C ASP A 115 -14.09 6.26 12.96
N ALA A 116 -13.12 5.82 13.77
CA ALA A 116 -12.06 4.91 13.32
C ALA A 116 -12.62 3.60 12.74
N GLN A 117 -13.62 3.00 13.40
CA GLN A 117 -14.30 1.79 12.90
C GLN A 117 -15.06 2.05 11.59
N GLN A 118 -15.72 3.20 11.45
CA GLN A 118 -16.41 3.58 10.22
C GLN A 118 -15.44 3.77 9.05
N VAL A 119 -14.29 4.43 9.29
CA VAL A 119 -13.22 4.55 8.29
C VAL A 119 -12.66 3.17 7.92
N ALA A 120 -12.43 2.29 8.90
CA ALA A 120 -11.98 0.92 8.64
C ALA A 120 -12.95 0.14 7.74
N ASN A 121 -14.26 0.22 8.03
CA ASN A 121 -15.31 -0.40 7.21
C ASN A 121 -15.31 0.16 5.78
N TYR A 122 -15.16 1.48 5.63
CA TYR A 122 -15.09 2.13 4.32
C TYR A 122 -13.90 1.62 3.51
N LEU A 123 -12.71 1.58 4.11
CA LEU A 123 -11.49 1.09 3.47
C LEU A 123 -11.63 -0.39 3.06
N TRP A 124 -12.17 -1.21 3.98
CA TRP A 124 -12.39 -2.63 3.72
C TRP A 124 -13.27 -2.86 2.48
N ASN A 125 -14.40 -2.15 2.41
CA ASN A 125 -15.40 -2.35 1.36
C ASN A 125 -15.02 -1.74 0.01
N ASN A 126 -14.26 -0.66 -0.01
CA ASN A 126 -13.97 0.08 -1.25
C ASN A 126 -12.61 -0.22 -1.86
N PHE A 127 -11.64 -0.72 -1.06
CA PHE A 127 -10.26 -0.92 -1.52
C PHE A 127 -9.69 -2.30 -1.18
N LEU A 128 -10.19 -2.96 -0.13
CA LEU A 128 -9.70 -4.27 0.31
C LEU A 128 -10.73 -5.37 -0.04
N GLY A 129 -10.83 -6.40 0.80
CA GLY A 129 -11.59 -7.63 0.53
C GLY A 129 -13.10 -7.56 0.74
N GLY A 130 -13.64 -6.41 1.14
CA GLY A 130 -15.08 -6.19 1.24
C GLY A 130 -15.73 -5.91 -0.11
N GLN A 131 -17.01 -5.53 -0.07
CA GLN A 131 -17.83 -5.32 -1.25
C GLN A 131 -18.44 -3.90 -1.25
N SER A 132 -18.42 -3.27 -2.41
CA SER A 132 -19.03 -1.97 -2.68
C SER A 132 -19.38 -1.91 -4.16
N ASP A 133 -20.51 -1.29 -4.51
CA ASP A 133 -20.94 -1.14 -5.91
C ASP A 133 -20.06 -0.17 -6.69
N LEU A 134 -19.42 0.79 -6.00
CA LEU A 134 -18.64 1.87 -6.59
C LEU A 134 -17.25 1.95 -5.94
N ARG A 135 -16.40 0.99 -6.28
CA ARG A 135 -15.00 0.98 -5.81
C ARG A 135 -14.17 1.99 -6.60
N PRO A 136 -13.49 2.96 -5.95
CA PRO A 136 -12.78 4.04 -6.67
C PRO A 136 -11.70 3.57 -7.64
N LEU A 137 -11.02 2.47 -7.33
CA LEU A 137 -9.95 1.87 -8.14
C LEU A 137 -10.40 0.61 -8.88
N GLY A 138 -11.71 0.38 -8.98
CA GLY A 138 -12.28 -0.81 -9.59
C GLY A 138 -12.22 -2.06 -8.70
N ASP A 139 -12.24 -3.23 -9.33
CA ASP A 139 -12.41 -4.53 -8.66
C ASP A 139 -11.12 -5.13 -8.07
N ALA A 140 -9.98 -4.45 -8.21
CA ALA A 140 -8.74 -4.88 -7.57
C ALA A 140 -8.87 -4.80 -6.04
N VAL A 141 -8.23 -5.76 -5.37
CA VAL A 141 -8.11 -5.83 -3.91
C VAL A 141 -6.68 -5.44 -3.57
N LEU A 142 -6.50 -4.32 -2.90
CA LEU A 142 -5.19 -3.87 -2.45
C LEU A 142 -4.61 -4.79 -1.37
N ASP A 143 -3.29 -4.78 -1.24
CA ASP A 143 -2.55 -5.59 -0.27
C ASP A 143 -2.56 -5.00 1.14
N GLY A 144 -2.90 -3.71 1.30
CA GLY A 144 -2.77 -3.04 2.58
C GLY A 144 -3.13 -1.57 2.59
N ILE A 145 -2.95 -0.96 3.75
CA ILE A 145 -3.21 0.46 4.01
C ILE A 145 -1.95 1.07 4.62
N ASP A 146 -1.43 2.09 3.96
CA ASP A 146 -0.29 2.87 4.41
C ASP A 146 -0.79 4.13 5.16
N PHE A 147 -0.18 4.42 6.31
CA PHE A 147 -0.58 5.51 7.21
C PHE A 147 0.42 6.66 7.12
N ASP A 148 0.21 7.57 6.16
CA ASP A 148 1.01 8.79 5.99
C ASP A 148 0.32 9.99 6.66
N ILE A 149 0.22 9.92 7.99
CA ILE A 149 -0.49 10.91 8.81
C ILE A 149 0.48 12.02 9.25
N GLU A 150 0.44 13.15 8.54
CA GLU A 150 1.40 14.26 8.73
C GLU A 150 0.86 15.45 9.54
N ASP A 151 -0.46 15.56 9.73
CA ASP A 151 -1.14 16.65 10.45
C ASP A 151 -2.42 16.16 11.14
N GLY A 152 -3.04 17.01 11.96
CA GLY A 152 -4.29 16.73 12.66
C GLY A 152 -4.09 16.21 14.09
N THR A 153 -4.95 15.30 14.52
CA THR A 153 -4.87 14.70 15.87
C THR A 153 -3.98 13.46 15.85
N ASN A 154 -3.40 13.11 17.00
CA ASN A 154 -2.70 11.83 17.20
C ASN A 154 -3.59 10.74 17.82
N GLN A 155 -4.91 10.94 17.79
CA GLN A 155 -5.88 10.08 18.45
C GLN A 155 -6.51 9.09 17.46
N HIS A 156 -6.86 7.91 17.96
CA HIS A 156 -7.66 6.90 17.29
C HIS A 156 -7.04 6.16 16.10
N TRP A 157 -5.79 6.48 15.73
CA TRP A 157 -5.05 5.78 14.69
C TRP A 157 -4.76 4.31 15.05
N ASP A 158 -4.54 4.01 16.33
CA ASP A 158 -4.35 2.63 16.77
C ASP A 158 -5.65 1.83 16.76
N GLU A 159 -6.80 2.44 17.06
CA GLU A 159 -8.11 1.82 16.87
C GLU A 159 -8.39 1.55 15.39
N LEU A 160 -8.06 2.47 14.48
CA LEU A 160 -8.17 2.24 13.03
C LEU A 160 -7.30 1.06 12.59
N ALA A 161 -6.03 1.02 13.02
CA ALA A 161 -5.12 -0.09 12.71
C ALA A 161 -5.63 -1.43 13.27
N LYS A 162 -6.14 -1.46 14.51
CA LYS A 162 -6.74 -2.66 15.13
C LYS A 162 -7.98 -3.12 14.38
N ALA A 163 -8.86 -2.18 13.99
CA ALA A 163 -10.07 -2.48 13.25
C ALA A 163 -9.75 -3.06 11.86
N LEU A 164 -8.80 -2.47 11.14
CA LEU A 164 -8.31 -2.98 9.86
C LEU A 164 -7.73 -4.40 9.97
N ASN A 165 -6.87 -4.64 10.96
CA ASN A 165 -6.32 -5.96 11.25
C ASN A 165 -7.42 -6.98 11.63
N GLY A 166 -8.53 -6.52 12.20
CA GLY A 166 -9.70 -7.35 12.54
C GLY A 166 -10.39 -8.00 11.33
N PHE A 167 -10.22 -7.46 10.11
CA PHE A 167 -10.78 -8.06 8.89
C PHE A 167 -9.96 -9.24 8.34
N GLY A 168 -8.74 -9.46 8.82
CA GLY A 168 -7.91 -10.63 8.49
C GLY A 168 -6.54 -10.29 7.92
N SER A 169 -5.75 -11.35 7.66
CA SER A 169 -4.30 -11.32 7.42
C SER A 169 -3.82 -10.72 6.09
N LYS A 170 -4.71 -10.08 5.32
CA LYS A 170 -4.37 -9.42 4.04
C LYS A 170 -4.33 -7.89 4.13
N VAL A 171 -4.26 -7.34 5.34
CA VAL A 171 -4.08 -5.90 5.54
C VAL A 171 -2.72 -5.70 6.16
N TYR A 172 -1.74 -5.35 5.32
CA TYR A 172 -0.41 -4.91 5.74
C TYR A 172 -0.38 -3.39 5.94
#